data_AF-S7WBQ9-F1
#
_entry.id   AF-S7WBQ9-F1
#
_cell.length_a   1.000
_cell.length_b   1.000
_cell.length_c   1.000
_cell.angle_alpha   90.00
_cell.angle_beta   90.00
_cell.angle_gamma   90.00
#
_symmetry.space_group_name_H-M   'P 1'
#
loop_
_entity.id
_entity.type
_entity.pdbx_description
1 polymer ?
#
loop_
_entity_poly.entity_id
_entity_poly.type
_entity_poly.pdbx_seq_one_letter_code
_entity_poly.pdbx_strand_id
1 'polypeptide(L)'
;MDKFYHAIKNAYEGQFYAVTEFSLDDKDLPVQICEQYTLTAKDGQNNEAQEVFDRLETLKDLVAKGDVEKLAPWKEDGSFRAITFDRHLFYPLLDKKDESLPFTWSPMLFDYTSHTQSSEVKFVLDLQSYINTPAAAELLKDYELYLLRNADNKYRGLGFALAGNFYPDFLLWLVNKETGQQYLTLVDPKGIRNMNHDDAKIEFYKEIKSIEAKLDHSDLILNSFILSITPMKDILNNSLSEEEFAEKNVLFMVGNGTAYLGQMLKKIFVQ
;
A
#
# COMPACT_ATOMS: atom_id res chain seq x y z
N MET A 1 27.91 -10.13 -5.31
CA MET A 1 28.17 -9.23 -6.45
C MET A 1 26.93 -8.38 -6.72
N ASP A 2 25.77 -8.97 -7.01
CA ASP A 2 24.55 -8.20 -7.36
C ASP A 2 24.05 -7.25 -6.28
N LYS A 3 23.95 -7.67 -5.01
CA LYS A 3 23.49 -6.78 -3.92
C LYS A 3 24.38 -5.54 -3.74
N PHE A 4 25.69 -5.70 -3.90
CA PHE A 4 26.66 -4.61 -3.77
C PHE A 4 26.58 -3.66 -4.98
N TYR A 5 26.49 -4.22 -6.19
CA TYR A 5 26.29 -3.43 -7.41
C TYR A 5 25.00 -2.60 -7.35
N HIS A 6 23.87 -3.20 -6.94
CA HIS A 6 22.61 -2.49 -6.78
C HIS A 6 22.67 -1.41 -5.70
N ALA A 7 23.35 -1.66 -4.58
CA ALA A 7 23.51 -0.64 -3.53
C ALA A 7 24.28 0.58 -4.04
N ILE A 8 25.40 0.38 -4.74
CA ILE A 8 26.19 1.48 -5.31
C ILE A 8 25.43 2.18 -6.44
N LYS A 9 24.76 1.43 -7.31
CA LYS A 9 23.95 1.97 -8.39
C LYS A 9 22.83 2.87 -7.84
N ASN A 10 22.05 2.40 -6.87
CA ASN A 10 20.99 3.19 -6.25
C ASN A 10 21.54 4.42 -5.52
N ALA A 11 22.69 4.30 -4.86
CA ALA A 11 23.34 5.44 -4.20
C ALA A 11 23.83 6.52 -5.19
N TYR A 12 24.21 6.12 -6.41
CA TYR A 12 24.56 7.04 -7.49
C TYR A 12 23.32 7.65 -8.13
N GLU A 13 22.32 6.83 -8.49
CA GLU A 13 21.07 7.28 -9.13
C GLU A 13 20.26 8.20 -8.21
N GLY A 14 20.27 7.94 -6.90
CA GLY A 14 19.55 8.75 -5.92
C GLY A 14 20.09 10.18 -5.73
N GLN A 15 21.17 10.56 -6.43
CA GLN A 15 21.65 11.95 -6.50
C GLN A 15 20.91 12.77 -7.55
N PHE A 16 20.14 12.12 -8.43
CA PHE A 16 19.48 12.73 -9.57
C PHE A 16 17.95 12.61 -9.49
N TYR A 17 17.39 12.45 -8.28
CA TYR A 17 15.94 12.45 -8.11
C TYR A 17 15.37 13.81 -8.52
N ALA A 18 14.28 13.77 -9.30
CA ALA A 18 13.54 14.93 -9.74
C ALA A 18 12.04 14.65 -9.61
N VAL A 19 11.27 15.68 -9.31
CA VAL A 19 9.81 15.65 -9.46
C VAL A 19 9.50 16.03 -10.91
N THR A 20 8.75 15.19 -11.61
CA THR A 20 8.37 15.45 -13.00
C THR A 20 6.91 15.08 -13.21
N GLU A 21 6.19 15.91 -13.95
CA GLU A 21 4.91 15.53 -14.52
C GLU A 21 5.19 14.55 -15.66
N PHE A 22 4.49 13.41 -15.66
CA PHE A 22 4.59 12.44 -16.73
C PHE A 22 3.21 12.13 -17.28
N SER A 23 3.15 11.83 -18.56
CA SER A 23 1.93 11.31 -19.19
C SER A 23 1.92 9.79 -19.10
N LEU A 24 0.74 9.19 -18.91
CA LEU A 24 0.58 7.73 -19.04
C LEU A 24 0.87 7.24 -20.47
N ASP A 25 0.74 8.14 -21.45
CA ASP A 25 1.03 7.87 -22.86
C ASP A 25 2.49 8.17 -23.23
N ASP A 26 3.34 8.54 -22.26
CA ASP A 26 4.75 8.85 -22.51
C ASP A 26 5.49 7.58 -22.97
N LYS A 27 6.00 7.62 -24.21
CA LYS A 27 6.71 6.50 -24.83
C LYS A 27 8.14 6.36 -24.33
N ASP A 28 8.72 7.46 -23.82
CA ASP A 28 10.09 7.52 -23.33
C ASP A 28 10.15 7.14 -21.84
N LEU A 29 9.04 7.32 -21.10
CA LEU A 29 8.86 6.88 -19.71
C LEU A 29 7.58 6.03 -19.55
N PRO A 30 7.54 4.81 -20.11
CA PRO A 30 6.35 3.97 -20.06
C PRO A 30 6.04 3.53 -18.62
N VAL A 31 5.06 4.18 -17.99
CA VAL A 31 4.51 3.75 -16.70
C VAL A 31 3.38 2.77 -16.96
N GLN A 32 3.60 1.49 -16.64
CA GLN A 32 2.54 0.48 -16.71
C GLN A 32 1.60 0.62 -15.51
N ILE A 33 0.54 1.41 -15.68
CA ILE A 33 -0.63 1.31 -14.81
C ILE A 33 -1.50 0.20 -15.37
N CYS A 34 -1.92 -0.73 -14.51
CA CYS A 34 -2.89 -1.71 -14.92
C CYS A 34 -4.25 -1.02 -15.15
N GLU A 35 -4.84 -1.14 -16.33
CA GLU A 35 -6.14 -0.52 -16.62
C GLU A 35 -7.31 -1.39 -16.15
N GLN A 36 -7.14 -2.72 -16.16
CA GLN A 36 -8.22 -3.66 -15.87
C GLN A 36 -7.70 -5.00 -15.34
N TYR A 37 -8.54 -5.68 -14.55
CA TYR A 37 -8.29 -7.08 -14.21
C TYR A 37 -8.40 -7.98 -15.44
N THR A 38 -7.42 -8.84 -15.62
CA THR A 38 -7.48 -9.97 -16.56
C THR A 38 -7.70 -11.24 -15.76
N LEU A 39 -8.80 -11.94 -16.01
CA LEU A 39 -9.13 -13.21 -15.35
C LEU A 39 -8.90 -14.37 -16.31
N THR A 40 -8.29 -15.44 -15.80
CA THR A 40 -7.92 -16.62 -16.60
C THR A 40 -8.35 -17.89 -15.86
N ALA A 41 -9.22 -18.69 -16.47
CA ALA A 41 -9.65 -19.96 -15.93
C ALA A 41 -8.46 -20.92 -15.76
N LYS A 42 -8.48 -21.73 -14.70
CA LYS A 42 -7.51 -22.81 -14.50
C LYS A 42 -7.83 -23.97 -15.43
N ASP A 43 -6.78 -24.72 -15.82
CA ASP A 43 -6.92 -25.87 -16.71
C ASP A 43 -7.95 -26.88 -16.16
N GLY A 44 -8.96 -27.20 -16.97
CA GLY A 44 -10.02 -28.15 -16.61
C GLY A 44 -11.15 -27.59 -15.74
N GLN A 45 -11.16 -26.29 -15.42
CA GLN A 45 -12.18 -25.64 -14.58
C GLN A 45 -12.99 -24.56 -15.32
N ASN A 46 -13.10 -24.67 -16.66
CA ASN A 46 -13.69 -23.63 -17.50
C ASN A 46 -15.16 -23.33 -17.16
N ASN A 47 -15.95 -24.35 -16.84
CA ASN A 47 -17.38 -24.17 -16.56
C ASN A 47 -17.58 -23.48 -15.21
N GLU A 48 -16.86 -23.94 -14.17
CA GLU A 48 -16.86 -23.35 -12.84
C GLU A 48 -16.33 -21.90 -12.88
N ALA A 49 -15.29 -21.65 -13.67
CA ALA A 49 -14.77 -20.29 -13.88
C ALA A 49 -15.80 -19.39 -14.58
N GLN A 50 -16.52 -19.89 -15.57
CA GLN A 50 -17.52 -19.10 -16.29
C GLN A 50 -18.65 -18.62 -15.39
N GLU A 51 -19.15 -19.47 -14.49
CA GLU A 51 -20.17 -19.06 -13.50
C GLU A 51 -19.66 -17.91 -12.62
N VAL A 52 -18.39 -17.93 -12.22
CA VAL A 52 -17.79 -16.83 -11.45
C VAL A 52 -17.57 -15.58 -12.30
N PHE A 53 -17.18 -15.72 -13.57
CA PHE A 53 -16.99 -14.58 -14.48
C PHE A 53 -18.30 -13.83 -14.74
N ASP A 54 -19.40 -14.54 -14.96
CA ASP A 54 -20.72 -13.93 -15.17
C ASP A 54 -21.16 -13.13 -13.93
N ARG A 55 -20.86 -13.66 -12.74
CA ARG A 55 -21.05 -12.93 -11.49
C ARG A 55 -20.16 -11.68 -11.45
N LEU A 56 -18.88 -11.77 -11.79
CA LEU A 56 -17.96 -10.63 -11.74
C LEU A 56 -18.33 -9.51 -12.72
N GLU A 57 -18.96 -9.80 -13.86
CA GLU A 57 -19.56 -8.76 -14.71
C GLU A 57 -20.70 -8.03 -13.99
N THR A 58 -21.49 -8.73 -13.16
CA THR A 58 -22.48 -8.07 -12.29
C THR A 58 -21.80 -7.15 -11.26
N LEU A 59 -20.69 -7.58 -10.66
CA LEU A 59 -19.91 -6.72 -9.74
C LEU A 59 -19.41 -5.46 -10.44
N LYS A 60 -18.85 -5.60 -11.64
CA LYS A 60 -18.39 -4.47 -12.46
C LYS A 60 -19.52 -3.47 -12.75
N ASP A 61 -20.70 -3.96 -13.11
CA ASP A 61 -21.88 -3.11 -13.33
C ASP A 61 -22.34 -2.39 -12.06
N LEU A 62 -22.34 -3.07 -10.91
CA LEU A 62 -22.71 -2.48 -9.61
C LEU A 62 -21.72 -1.38 -9.20
N VAL A 63 -20.43 -1.62 -9.41
CA VAL A 63 -19.35 -0.67 -9.18
C VAL A 63 -19.50 0.56 -10.08
N ALA A 64 -19.73 0.36 -11.38
CA ALA A 64 -19.93 1.46 -12.34
C ALA A 64 -21.16 2.32 -12.01
N LYS A 65 -22.21 1.72 -11.43
CA LYS A 65 -23.43 2.42 -10.99
C LYS A 65 -23.29 3.09 -9.62
N GLY A 66 -22.25 2.79 -8.85
CA GLY A 66 -22.10 3.29 -7.48
C GLY A 66 -23.11 2.69 -6.49
N ASP A 67 -23.66 1.51 -6.77
CA ASP A 67 -24.68 0.84 -5.93
C ASP A 67 -24.05 0.19 -4.68
N VAL A 68 -23.51 1.00 -3.75
CA VAL A 68 -22.74 0.54 -2.58
C VAL A 68 -23.48 -0.49 -1.72
N GLU A 69 -24.80 -0.34 -1.55
CA GLU A 69 -25.61 -1.27 -0.77
C GLU A 69 -25.61 -2.69 -1.36
N LYS A 70 -25.61 -2.79 -2.69
CA LYS A 70 -25.58 -4.09 -3.40
C LYS A 70 -24.19 -4.70 -3.46
N LEU A 71 -23.15 -3.98 -3.03
CA LEU A 71 -21.80 -4.51 -2.90
C LEU A 71 -21.59 -5.29 -1.59
N ALA A 72 -22.52 -5.21 -0.63
CA ALA A 72 -22.39 -5.91 0.66
C ALA A 72 -22.15 -7.43 0.54
N PRO A 73 -22.86 -8.18 -0.35
CA PRO A 73 -22.62 -9.62 -0.52
C PRO A 73 -21.22 -9.96 -1.07
N TRP A 74 -20.57 -9.00 -1.77
CA TRP A 74 -19.27 -9.19 -2.40
C TRP A 74 -18.10 -9.04 -1.43
N LYS A 75 -18.34 -8.50 -0.23
CA LYS A 75 -17.32 -8.39 0.83
C LYS A 75 -16.92 -9.73 1.42
N GLU A 76 -17.76 -10.76 1.29
CA GLU A 76 -17.52 -12.12 1.78
C GLU A 76 -18.19 -13.15 0.86
N ASP A 77 -17.65 -13.32 -0.36
CA ASP A 77 -18.24 -14.20 -1.38
C ASP A 77 -17.45 -15.50 -1.54
N GLY A 78 -17.76 -16.50 -0.71
CA GLY A 78 -17.07 -17.80 -0.74
C GLY A 78 -15.56 -17.64 -0.55
N SER A 79 -14.80 -18.03 -1.57
CA SER A 79 -13.33 -17.99 -1.64
C SER A 79 -12.77 -16.67 -2.16
N PHE A 80 -13.64 -15.69 -2.42
CA PHE A 80 -13.32 -14.40 -3.00
C PHE A 80 -13.85 -13.25 -2.12
N ARG A 81 -13.16 -12.11 -2.15
CA ARG A 81 -13.59 -10.87 -1.48
C ARG A 81 -13.31 -9.68 -2.38
N ALA A 82 -14.33 -8.84 -2.56
CA ALA A 82 -14.20 -7.51 -3.12
C ALA A 82 -14.12 -6.48 -1.98
N ILE A 83 -13.01 -5.74 -1.92
CA ILE A 83 -12.80 -4.65 -0.98
C ILE A 83 -13.16 -3.34 -1.69
N THR A 84 -14.23 -2.71 -1.22
CA THR A 84 -14.79 -1.50 -1.81
C THR A 84 -14.17 -0.24 -1.22
N PHE A 85 -12.85 -0.10 -1.30
CA PHE A 85 -12.14 1.09 -0.85
C PHE A 85 -12.07 2.12 -1.99
N ASP A 86 -13.01 3.07 -1.98
CA ASP A 86 -13.23 4.08 -3.04
C ASP A 86 -12.07 5.07 -3.22
N ARG A 87 -11.16 5.15 -2.24
CA ARG A 87 -9.93 5.95 -2.30
C ARG A 87 -8.76 5.23 -2.97
N HIS A 88 -8.91 3.95 -3.33
CA HIS A 88 -7.89 3.22 -4.05
C HIS A 88 -8.03 3.43 -5.56
N LEU A 89 -6.90 3.62 -6.26
CA LEU A 89 -6.91 3.83 -7.72
C LEU A 89 -7.37 2.60 -8.53
N PHE A 90 -7.37 1.42 -7.92
CA PHE A 90 -8.06 0.22 -8.41
C PHE A 90 -9.28 -0.07 -7.56
N TYR A 91 -10.46 -0.05 -8.17
CA TYR A 91 -11.73 -0.27 -7.50
C TYR A 91 -12.62 -1.23 -8.29
N PRO A 92 -13.13 -2.33 -7.69
CA PRO A 92 -12.84 -2.81 -6.33
C PRO A 92 -11.50 -3.54 -6.26
N LEU A 93 -10.93 -3.61 -5.06
CA LEU A 93 -9.75 -4.42 -4.78
C LEU A 93 -10.15 -5.88 -4.61
N LEU A 94 -9.47 -6.80 -5.29
CA LEU A 94 -9.77 -8.23 -5.22
C LEU A 94 -8.81 -8.99 -4.31
N ASP A 95 -9.38 -9.81 -3.42
CA ASP A 95 -8.66 -10.66 -2.47
C ASP A 95 -9.15 -12.11 -2.59
N LYS A 96 -8.24 -13.08 -2.48
CA LYS A 96 -8.58 -14.50 -2.38
C LYS A 96 -8.54 -14.93 -0.93
N LYS A 97 -9.55 -15.68 -0.51
CA LYS A 97 -9.63 -16.23 0.84
C LYS A 97 -8.99 -17.62 0.92
N ASP A 98 -9.03 -18.36 -0.19
CA ASP A 98 -8.42 -19.68 -0.34
C ASP A 98 -8.00 -19.96 -1.79
N GLU A 99 -7.33 -21.10 -2.01
CA GLU A 99 -6.81 -21.51 -3.33
C GLU A 99 -7.84 -22.24 -4.21
N SER A 100 -9.09 -22.42 -3.74
CA SER A 100 -10.12 -23.20 -4.43
C SER A 100 -10.77 -22.48 -5.60
N LEU A 101 -10.46 -21.18 -5.81
CA LEU A 101 -10.98 -20.42 -6.94
C LEU A 101 -10.63 -21.11 -8.27
N PRO A 102 -11.60 -21.24 -9.20
CA PRO A 102 -11.40 -21.92 -10.49
C PRO A 102 -10.64 -21.08 -11.52
N PHE A 103 -10.12 -19.91 -11.13
CA PHE A 103 -9.43 -18.97 -12.00
C PHE A 103 -8.26 -18.29 -11.27
N THR A 104 -7.43 -17.60 -12.03
CA THR A 104 -6.39 -16.68 -11.57
C THR A 104 -6.72 -15.29 -12.12
N TRP A 105 -6.17 -14.24 -11.52
CA TRP A 105 -6.29 -12.89 -12.06
C TRP A 105 -4.96 -12.15 -12.04
N SER A 106 -4.84 -11.18 -12.94
CA SER A 106 -3.74 -10.24 -13.00
C SER A 106 -4.28 -8.82 -13.07
N PRO A 107 -3.69 -7.86 -12.33
CA PRO A 107 -2.60 -8.02 -11.39
C PRO A 107 -3.08 -8.67 -10.10
N MET A 108 -2.27 -9.55 -9.52
CA MET A 108 -2.44 -9.91 -8.12
C MET A 108 -1.95 -8.72 -7.29
N LEU A 109 -2.87 -8.07 -6.58
CA LEU A 109 -2.57 -6.87 -5.82
C LEU A 109 -2.07 -7.15 -4.40
N PHE A 110 -2.37 -8.33 -3.85
CA PHE A 110 -1.99 -8.70 -2.51
C PHE A 110 -1.24 -10.03 -2.51
N ASP A 111 -0.19 -10.12 -1.68
CA ASP A 111 0.44 -11.40 -1.40
C ASP A 111 -0.46 -12.25 -0.51
N TYR A 112 -0.79 -13.46 -0.97
CA TYR A 112 -1.59 -14.42 -0.21
C TYR A 112 -0.69 -15.48 0.41
N THR A 113 -0.84 -15.68 1.72
CA THR A 113 -0.28 -16.85 2.40
C THR A 113 -1.43 -17.76 2.83
N SER A 114 -1.30 -19.06 2.60
CA SER A 114 -2.37 -20.07 2.63
C SER A 114 -3.10 -20.29 3.96
N HIS A 115 -2.86 -19.46 4.98
CA HIS A 115 -3.34 -19.70 6.33
C HIS A 115 -3.76 -18.43 7.11
N THR A 116 -3.50 -17.21 6.61
CA THR A 116 -3.84 -15.96 7.32
C THR A 116 -4.11 -14.81 6.36
N GLN A 117 -5.02 -13.90 6.74
CA GLN A 117 -5.22 -12.62 6.05
C GLN A 117 -3.86 -11.89 5.92
N SER A 118 -3.54 -11.45 4.71
CA SER A 118 -2.32 -10.70 4.42
C SER A 118 -2.26 -9.40 5.24
N SER A 119 -1.05 -8.99 5.64
CA SER A 119 -0.80 -7.70 6.28
C SER A 119 -1.29 -6.54 5.41
N GLU A 120 -1.17 -6.66 4.09
CA GLU A 120 -1.64 -5.68 3.12
C GLU A 120 -3.17 -5.55 3.13
N VAL A 121 -3.87 -6.68 3.07
CA VAL A 121 -5.35 -6.72 3.15
C VAL A 121 -5.82 -6.16 4.48
N LYS A 122 -5.16 -6.53 5.59
CA LYS A 122 -5.46 -5.99 6.92
C LYS A 122 -5.32 -4.47 6.93
N PHE A 123 -4.23 -3.93 6.38
CA PHE A 123 -4.01 -2.50 6.31
C PHE A 123 -5.11 -1.78 5.52
N VAL A 124 -5.49 -2.28 4.35
CA VAL A 124 -6.54 -1.66 3.52
C VAL A 124 -7.89 -1.66 4.26
N LEU A 125 -8.25 -2.77 4.90
CA LEU A 125 -9.50 -2.88 5.65
C LEU A 125 -9.50 -1.99 6.90
N ASP A 126 -8.41 -1.97 7.64
CA ASP A 126 -8.25 -1.09 8.80
C ASP A 126 -8.32 0.38 8.38
N LEU A 127 -7.66 0.76 7.28
CA LEU A 127 -7.67 2.12 6.75
C LEU A 127 -9.09 2.51 6.34
N GLN A 128 -9.78 1.66 5.58
CA GLN A 128 -11.18 1.87 5.23
C GLN A 128 -12.06 2.04 6.48
N SER A 129 -11.88 1.20 7.49
CA SER A 129 -12.63 1.31 8.74
C SER A 129 -12.30 2.62 9.48
N TYR A 130 -11.04 3.01 9.52
CA TYR A 130 -10.57 4.19 10.25
C TYR A 130 -11.08 5.48 9.62
N ILE A 131 -10.97 5.63 8.30
CA ILE A 131 -11.38 6.88 7.62
C ILE A 131 -12.87 7.18 7.76
N ASN A 132 -13.68 6.15 8.02
CA ASN A 132 -15.12 6.28 8.27
C ASN A 132 -15.47 6.61 9.73
N THR A 133 -14.47 6.83 10.60
CA THR A 133 -14.69 7.25 11.99
C THR A 133 -14.80 8.79 12.10
N PRO A 134 -15.53 9.33 13.09
CA PRO A 134 -15.59 10.78 13.33
C PRO A 134 -14.22 11.43 13.57
N ALA A 135 -13.31 10.70 14.24
CA ALA A 135 -11.97 11.20 14.53
C ALA A 135 -11.14 11.38 13.24
N ALA A 136 -11.25 10.45 12.29
CA ALA A 136 -10.59 10.56 11.00
C ALA A 136 -11.25 11.62 10.11
N ALA A 137 -12.59 11.72 10.15
CA ALA A 137 -13.31 12.74 9.40
C ALA A 137 -12.87 14.16 9.76
N GLU A 138 -12.66 14.46 11.05
CA GLU A 138 -12.12 15.75 11.49
C GLU A 138 -10.66 15.93 11.05
N LEU A 139 -9.84 14.88 11.18
CA LEU A 139 -8.42 14.94 10.84
C LEU A 139 -8.17 15.13 9.32
N LEU A 140 -9.05 14.58 8.49
CA LEU A 140 -8.92 14.56 7.02
C LEU A 140 -9.86 15.54 6.32
N LYS A 141 -10.57 16.41 7.05
CA LYS A 141 -11.61 17.29 6.48
C LYS A 141 -11.09 18.15 5.31
N ASP A 142 -9.86 18.64 5.41
CA ASP A 142 -9.23 19.53 4.43
C ASP A 142 -8.37 18.77 3.41
N TYR A 143 -8.38 17.43 3.45
CA TYR A 143 -7.51 16.58 2.64
C TYR A 143 -8.31 15.65 1.73
N GLU A 144 -7.78 15.44 0.53
CA GLU A 144 -8.14 14.30 -0.31
C GLU A 144 -7.14 13.17 -0.06
N LEU A 145 -7.65 11.95 0.10
CA LEU A 145 -6.85 10.76 0.38
C LEU A 145 -6.93 9.83 -0.82
N TYR A 146 -5.77 9.41 -1.29
CA TYR A 146 -5.62 8.40 -2.33
C TYR A 146 -4.67 7.31 -1.84
N LEU A 147 -5.00 6.05 -2.15
CA LEU A 147 -4.13 4.92 -1.90
C LEU A 147 -3.81 4.23 -3.22
N LEU A 148 -2.53 3.93 -3.41
CA LEU A 148 -2.06 3.16 -4.55
C LEU A 148 -1.21 2.00 -4.05
N ARG A 149 -1.56 0.76 -4.42
CA ARG A 149 -0.67 -0.38 -4.29
C ARG A 149 0.53 -0.18 -5.22
N ASN A 150 1.73 -0.24 -4.67
CA ASN A 150 2.96 -0.14 -5.44
C ASN A 150 3.23 -1.50 -6.09
N ALA A 151 3.04 -1.60 -7.40
CA ALA A 151 3.19 -2.88 -8.10
C ALA A 151 4.64 -3.39 -7.97
N ASP A 152 4.80 -4.55 -7.34
CA ASP A 152 6.07 -5.26 -7.15
C ASP A 152 6.74 -5.47 -8.49
N ASN A 153 7.67 -4.58 -8.83
CA ASN A 153 8.78 -4.83 -9.74
C ASN A 153 9.73 -3.65 -9.65
N LYS A 154 10.99 -3.96 -9.35
CA LYS A 154 12.19 -3.08 -9.44
C LYS A 154 12.33 -2.29 -10.76
N TYR A 155 11.45 -2.52 -11.73
CA TYR A 155 11.51 -2.01 -13.10
C TYR A 155 10.19 -1.40 -13.59
N ARG A 156 9.08 -1.47 -12.83
CA ARG A 156 7.74 -1.13 -13.34
C ARG A 156 6.76 -0.46 -12.36
N GLY A 157 7.02 -0.49 -11.05
CA GLY A 157 6.25 0.31 -10.07
C GLY A 157 6.66 1.79 -10.14
N LEU A 158 5.91 2.67 -9.46
CA LEU A 158 6.38 4.05 -9.22
C LEU A 158 7.76 3.93 -8.54
N GLY A 159 8.80 4.23 -9.32
CA GLY A 159 10.17 3.76 -9.13
C GLY A 159 10.89 4.39 -7.95
N PHE A 160 10.46 4.08 -6.74
CA PHE A 160 11.17 4.45 -5.51
C PHE A 160 12.07 3.28 -5.10
N ALA A 161 13.10 2.97 -5.90
CA ALA A 161 14.22 2.13 -5.44
C ALA A 161 15.11 2.97 -4.52
N LEU A 162 14.55 3.35 -3.37
CA LEU A 162 15.21 4.24 -2.41
C LEU A 162 16.47 3.57 -1.85
N ALA A 163 17.41 4.36 -1.33
CA ALA A 163 18.56 3.75 -0.69
C ALA A 163 18.08 2.95 0.54
N GLY A 164 18.80 1.87 0.84
CA GLY A 164 18.35 0.88 1.82
C GLY A 164 17.47 -0.26 1.28
N ASN A 165 17.17 -0.31 -0.03
CA ASN A 165 16.44 -1.44 -0.65
C ASN A 165 15.05 -1.64 0.01
N PHE A 166 14.39 -0.52 0.29
CA PHE A 166 13.03 -0.42 0.80
C PHE A 166 12.05 -0.37 -0.38
N TYR A 167 11.10 -1.31 -0.41
CA TYR A 167 10.03 -1.37 -1.40
C TYR A 167 8.72 -1.39 -0.62
N PRO A 168 8.00 -0.25 -0.55
CA PRO A 168 6.73 -0.21 0.16
C PRO A 168 5.67 -0.94 -0.65
N ASP A 169 4.69 -1.51 0.05
CA ASP A 169 3.51 -2.12 -0.57
C ASP A 169 2.52 -1.05 -1.05
N PHE A 170 2.45 0.11 -0.37
CA PHE A 170 1.51 1.17 -0.69
C PHE A 170 2.14 2.56 -0.72
N LEU A 171 1.54 3.42 -1.55
CA LEU A 171 1.70 4.86 -1.57
C LEU A 171 0.38 5.48 -1.11
N LEU A 172 0.39 6.09 0.07
CA LEU A 172 -0.71 6.88 0.62
C LEU A 172 -0.46 8.35 0.32
N TRP A 173 -1.29 8.94 -0.52
CA TRP A 173 -1.15 10.32 -0.96
C TRP A 173 -2.27 11.18 -0.38
N LEU A 174 -1.89 12.22 0.36
CA LEU A 174 -2.82 13.22 0.90
C LEU A 174 -2.57 14.55 0.21
N VAL A 175 -3.63 15.20 -0.26
CA VAL A 175 -3.54 16.51 -0.91
C VAL A 175 -4.43 17.49 -0.15
N ASN A 176 -3.86 18.58 0.33
CA ASN A 176 -4.64 19.65 0.95
C ASN A 176 -5.47 20.36 -0.14
N LYS A 177 -6.79 20.45 0.06
CA LYS A 177 -7.74 20.98 -0.92
C LYS A 177 -7.56 22.47 -1.20
N GLU A 178 -7.04 23.23 -0.23
CA GLU A 178 -6.90 24.68 -0.33
C GLU A 178 -5.50 25.08 -0.80
N THR A 179 -4.46 24.49 -0.21
CA THR A 179 -3.07 24.88 -0.47
C THR A 179 -2.41 24.08 -1.59
N GLY A 180 -2.96 22.91 -1.94
CA GLY A 180 -2.31 21.97 -2.85
C GLY A 180 -1.12 21.23 -2.24
N GLN A 181 -0.79 21.45 -0.95
CA GLN A 181 0.28 20.75 -0.25
C GLN A 181 0.04 19.24 -0.29
N GLN A 182 1.05 18.50 -0.73
CA GLN A 182 1.02 17.07 -0.90
C GLN A 182 1.85 16.37 0.19
N TYR A 183 1.32 15.25 0.67
CA TYR A 183 2.01 14.34 1.56
C TYR A 183 2.00 12.96 0.90
N LEU A 184 3.16 12.50 0.43
CA LEU A 184 3.32 11.18 -0.14
C LEU A 184 3.97 10.27 0.88
N THR A 185 3.19 9.31 1.39
CA THR A 185 3.60 8.40 2.46
C THR A 185 3.77 6.99 1.91
N LEU A 186 4.98 6.46 2.02
CA LEU A 186 5.32 5.08 1.70
C LEU A 186 4.96 4.19 2.90
N VAL A 187 4.11 3.19 2.69
CA VAL A 187 3.61 2.31 3.75
C VAL A 187 3.94 0.86 3.44
N ASP A 188 4.55 0.17 4.39
CA ASP A 188 5.02 -1.22 4.27
C ASP A 188 4.50 -2.07 5.46
N PRO A 189 3.31 -2.71 5.32
CA PRO A 189 2.79 -3.65 6.29
C PRO A 189 3.56 -4.97 6.31
N LYS A 190 4.43 -5.19 7.31
CA LYS A 190 5.36 -6.34 7.30
C LYS A 190 5.66 -6.95 8.66
N GLY A 191 6.21 -8.17 8.63
CA GLY A 191 6.82 -8.79 9.81
C GLY A 191 8.25 -8.29 10.02
N ILE A 192 8.58 -7.89 11.25
CA ILE A 192 9.91 -7.37 11.63
C ILE A 192 10.62 -8.23 12.67
N ARG A 193 10.14 -9.47 12.91
CA ARG A 193 10.65 -10.41 13.93
C ARG A 193 12.18 -10.52 13.99
N ASN A 194 12.84 -10.56 12.84
CA ASN A 194 14.29 -10.77 12.74
C ASN A 194 15.05 -9.50 12.33
N MET A 195 14.39 -8.34 12.29
CA MET A 195 15.04 -7.07 11.94
C MET A 195 15.70 -6.47 13.18
N ASN A 196 16.93 -6.02 13.03
CA ASN A 196 17.59 -5.25 14.07
C ASN A 196 17.05 -3.82 14.08
N HIS A 197 17.14 -3.13 15.22
CA HIS A 197 16.64 -1.76 15.38
C HIS A 197 17.39 -0.70 14.53
N ASP A 198 18.55 -1.07 13.98
CA ASP A 198 19.41 -0.31 13.08
C ASP A 198 19.34 -0.80 11.63
N ASP A 199 18.38 -1.66 11.29
CA ASP A 199 18.15 -2.11 9.92
C ASP A 199 17.87 -0.90 9.00
N ALA A 200 18.48 -0.90 7.81
CA ALA A 200 18.35 0.20 6.85
C ALA A 200 16.89 0.50 6.48
N LYS A 201 16.00 -0.50 6.50
CA LYS A 201 14.56 -0.30 6.26
C LYS A 201 13.88 0.46 7.39
N ILE A 202 14.30 0.23 8.64
CA ILE A 202 13.79 0.96 9.81
C ILE A 202 14.35 2.38 9.80
N GLU A 203 15.63 2.57 9.50
CA GLU A 203 16.26 3.91 9.43
C GLU A 203 15.82 4.74 8.22
N PHE A 204 15.09 4.13 7.28
CA PHE A 204 14.65 4.78 6.04
C PHE A 204 13.81 6.05 6.28
N TYR A 205 13.14 6.17 7.42
CA TYR A 205 12.39 7.38 7.79
C TYR A 205 13.25 8.65 7.87
N LYS A 206 14.56 8.53 8.13
CA LYS A 206 15.51 9.66 8.08
C LYS A 206 16.00 9.92 6.67
N GLU A 207 16.25 8.84 5.93
CA GLU A 207 16.77 8.92 4.58
C GLU A 207 15.77 9.59 3.64
N ILE A 208 14.48 9.26 3.77
CA ILE A 208 13.43 9.85 2.95
C ILE A 208 13.33 11.38 3.14
N LYS A 209 13.64 11.89 4.33
CA LYS A 209 13.73 13.34 4.60
C LYS A 209 14.94 13.99 3.93
N SER A 210 16.05 13.25 3.84
CA SER A 210 17.21 13.70 3.08
C SER A 210 16.94 13.71 1.57
N ILE A 211 16.04 12.85 1.09
CA ILE A 211 15.58 12.84 -0.30
C ILE A 211 14.62 14.01 -0.55
N GLU A 212 13.64 14.20 0.32
CA GLU A 212 12.71 15.35 0.30
C GLU A 212 13.46 16.68 0.19
N ALA A 213 14.47 16.90 1.05
CA ALA A 213 15.27 18.12 1.03
C ALA A 213 16.06 18.33 -0.29
N LYS A 214 16.33 17.26 -1.05
CA LYS A 214 17.02 17.35 -2.35
C LYS A 214 16.08 17.58 -3.52
N LEU A 215 14.80 17.25 -3.39
CA LEU A 215 13.81 17.37 -4.47
C LEU A 215 13.45 18.82 -4.79
N ASP A 216 13.82 19.78 -3.92
CA ASP A 216 13.54 21.23 -4.07
C ASP A 216 12.06 21.53 -4.41
N HIS A 217 11.15 20.73 -3.84
CA HIS A 217 9.72 20.81 -4.09
C HIS A 217 9.00 21.05 -2.76
N SER A 218 8.86 22.32 -2.37
CA SER A 218 8.32 22.73 -1.05
C SER A 218 6.95 22.15 -0.74
N ASP A 219 6.14 21.94 -1.78
CA ASP A 219 4.77 21.50 -1.65
C ASP A 219 4.64 19.97 -1.57
N LEU A 220 5.76 19.23 -1.53
CA LEU A 220 5.78 17.77 -1.41
C LEU A 220 6.51 17.33 -0.14
N ILE A 221 5.77 16.72 0.77
CA ILE A 221 6.30 16.10 2.00
C ILE A 221 6.31 14.58 1.81
N LEU A 222 7.47 13.96 1.99
CA LEU A 222 7.68 12.53 1.86
C LEU A 222 7.76 11.84 3.21
N ASN A 223 7.00 10.77 3.41
CA ASN A 223 7.00 10.01 4.65
C ASN A 223 7.20 8.53 4.38
N SER A 224 7.72 7.80 5.37
CA SER A 224 7.75 6.34 5.31
C SER A 224 7.34 5.75 6.64
N PHE A 225 6.52 4.70 6.60
CA PHE A 225 6.10 3.95 7.77
C PHE A 225 6.23 2.45 7.53
N ILE A 226 6.73 1.75 8.55
CA ILE A 226 6.62 0.29 8.65
C ILE A 226 5.46 -0.01 9.58
N LEU A 227 4.48 -0.77 9.09
CA LEU A 227 3.35 -1.22 9.90
C LEU A 227 3.61 -2.68 10.31
N SER A 228 4.08 -2.86 11.55
CA SER A 228 4.49 -4.16 12.06
C SER A 228 3.27 -5.04 12.38
N ILE A 229 3.20 -6.21 11.74
CA ILE A 229 2.32 -7.30 12.19
C ILE A 229 2.97 -8.17 13.27
N THR A 230 4.25 -7.95 13.57
CA THR A 230 4.96 -8.68 14.63
C THR A 230 4.68 -8.00 15.97
N PRO A 231 4.07 -8.69 16.96
CA PRO A 231 3.93 -8.14 18.29
C PRO A 231 5.27 -7.78 18.89
N MET A 232 5.30 -6.69 19.66
CA MET A 232 6.50 -6.17 20.31
C MET A 232 7.29 -7.25 21.08
N LYS A 233 6.56 -8.12 21.80
CA LYS A 233 7.10 -9.26 22.55
C LYS A 233 7.80 -10.33 21.71
N ASP A 234 7.50 -10.38 20.41
CA ASP A 234 7.98 -11.41 19.48
C ASP A 234 9.14 -10.93 18.62
N ILE A 235 9.55 -9.65 18.72
CA ILE A 235 10.72 -9.10 18.05
C ILE A 235 11.99 -9.63 18.73
N LEU A 236 12.87 -10.25 17.95
CA LEU A 236 14.17 -10.70 18.42
C LEU A 236 15.17 -9.53 18.41
N ASN A 237 16.14 -9.55 19.34
CA ASN A 237 17.16 -8.50 19.48
C ASN A 237 16.57 -7.09 19.69
N ASN A 238 15.42 -7.02 20.36
CA ASN A 238 14.77 -5.76 20.67
C ASN A 238 15.38 -5.12 21.93
N SER A 239 15.87 -3.90 21.78
CA SER A 239 16.28 -3.03 22.89
C SER A 239 15.41 -1.77 23.02
N LEU A 240 14.46 -1.57 22.11
CA LEU A 240 13.64 -0.38 22.02
C LEU A 240 12.26 -0.59 22.68
N SER A 241 11.65 0.49 23.14
CA SER A 241 10.25 0.59 23.52
C SER A 241 9.33 0.80 22.31
N GLU A 242 8.02 0.69 22.52
CA GLU A 242 7.04 0.93 21.44
C GLU A 242 7.06 2.39 21.00
N GLU A 243 7.29 3.31 21.95
CA GLU A 243 7.48 4.73 21.70
C GLU A 243 8.74 4.99 20.86
N GLU A 244 9.86 4.34 21.17
CA GLU A 244 11.11 4.47 20.40
C GLU A 244 10.96 3.91 18.97
N PHE A 245 10.17 2.86 18.77
CA PHE A 245 9.78 2.41 17.42
C PHE A 245 8.89 3.43 16.72
N ALA A 246 7.92 4.01 17.41
CA ALA A 246 7.04 5.03 16.85
C ALA A 246 7.78 6.32 16.48
N GLU A 247 8.84 6.68 17.20
CA GLU A 247 9.77 7.75 16.84
C GLU A 247 10.43 7.48 15.49
N LYS A 248 10.76 6.21 15.21
CA LYS A 248 11.31 5.70 13.95
C LYS A 248 10.27 5.38 12.87
N ASN A 249 9.02 5.83 13.03
CA ASN A 249 7.89 5.55 12.13
C ASN A 249 7.57 4.04 11.97
N VAL A 250 7.90 3.24 12.97
CA VAL A 250 7.48 1.84 13.06
C VAL A 250 6.28 1.76 14.01
N LEU A 251 5.11 1.40 13.47
CA LEU A 251 3.86 1.33 14.24
C LEU A 251 3.33 -0.11 14.24
N PHE A 252 2.69 -0.52 15.33
CA PHE A 252 2.22 -1.88 15.50
C PHE A 252 0.75 -2.04 15.11
N MET A 253 0.47 -2.97 14.20
CA MET A 253 -0.89 -3.30 13.73
C MET A 253 -1.63 -4.25 14.67
N VAL A 254 -0.94 -4.79 15.69
CA VAL A 254 -1.49 -5.74 16.66
C VAL A 254 -1.94 -5.01 17.92
N GLY A 255 -3.05 -5.43 18.53
CA GLY A 255 -3.60 -4.79 19.73
C GLY A 255 -4.85 -3.94 19.43
N ASN A 256 -4.76 -2.63 19.63
CA ASN A 256 -5.90 -1.69 19.70
C ASN A 256 -6.51 -1.30 18.34
N GLY A 257 -6.92 -2.30 17.54
CA GLY A 257 -7.66 -2.09 16.29
C GLY A 257 -6.96 -1.11 15.34
N THR A 258 -7.63 -0.01 15.01
CA THR A 258 -7.16 1.01 14.07
C THR A 258 -6.39 2.17 14.73
N ALA A 259 -6.03 2.10 16.01
CA ALA A 259 -5.40 3.21 16.74
C ALA A 259 -4.07 3.66 16.10
N TYR A 260 -3.30 2.72 15.56
CA TYR A 260 -2.05 3.00 14.86
C TYR A 260 -2.23 3.91 13.64
N LEU A 261 -3.38 3.86 12.95
CA LEU A 261 -3.67 4.72 11.81
C LEU A 261 -3.86 6.18 12.23
N GLY A 262 -4.50 6.41 13.38
CA GLY A 262 -4.62 7.75 13.94
C GLY A 262 -3.27 8.33 14.38
N GLN A 263 -2.38 7.49 14.91
CA GLN A 263 -1.01 7.89 15.22
C GLN A 263 -0.22 8.21 13.93
N MET A 264 -0.32 7.35 12.92
CA MET A 264 0.32 7.54 11.61
C MET A 264 -0.10 8.87 10.98
N LEU A 265 -1.40 9.12 10.84
CA LEU A 265 -1.92 10.32 10.20
C LEU A 265 -1.58 11.60 10.97
N LYS A 266 -1.65 11.59 12.30
CA LYS A 266 -1.18 12.72 13.11
C LYS A 266 0.31 13.00 12.87
N LYS A 267 1.14 11.95 12.80
CA LYS A 267 2.58 12.09 12.59
C LYS A 267 2.96 12.49 11.16
N ILE A 268 2.09 12.23 10.17
CA ILE A 268 2.23 12.76 8.81
C ILE A 268 2.11 14.30 8.80
N PHE A 269 1.22 14.87 9.63
CA PHE A 269 0.95 16.30 9.66
C PHE A 269 1.82 17.12 10.64
N VAL A 270 2.46 16.48 11.62
CA VAL A 270 3.15 17.16 12.74
C VAL A 270 4.68 17.06 12.63
N GLN A 271 5.22 17.21 11.43
CA GLN A 271 6.67 17.06 11.24
C GLN A 271 7.49 18.29 11.62
#